data_AF-A0A396GHZ3-F1
#
_entry.id   AF-A0A396GHZ3-F1
#
_cell.length_a   1.000
_cell.length_b   1.000
_cell.length_c   1.000
_cell.angle_alpha   90.00
_cell.angle_beta   90.00
_cell.angle_gamma   90.00
#
_symmetry.space_group_name_H-M   'P 1'
#
loop_
_entity.id
_entity.type
_entity.pdbx_description
1 polymer ?
#
loop_
_entity_poly.entity_id
_entity_poly.type
_entity_poly.pdbx_seq_one_letter_code
_entity_poly.pdbx_strand_id
1 'polypeptide(L)'
;MSEKELMLLIILPLAKKGKEVKQKVIEQVVDLAKQIEDENTQVFVITGILVSSDKFIDRDYAKSVRRYLSMTKVFQSLEEEKLEAVNIAKRNERHDTNVEIAKSLLRDGIDTVVIMRATGFSKEQIEEIRNNMLTTK
;
A
#
# COMPACT_ATOMS: atom_id res chain seq x y z
N MET A 1 -8.82 -28.21 7.33
CA MET A 1 -8.40 -27.89 8.72
C MET A 1 -9.49 -27.08 9.38
N SER A 2 -9.62 -27.17 10.70
CA SER A 2 -10.51 -26.34 11.50
C SER A 2 -9.92 -24.96 11.79
N GLU A 3 -10.76 -23.96 12.07
CA GLU A 3 -10.33 -22.61 12.47
C GLU A 3 -9.39 -22.64 13.69
N LYS A 4 -9.64 -23.53 14.64
CA LYS A 4 -8.81 -23.70 15.84
C LYS A 4 -7.38 -24.13 15.47
N GLU A 5 -7.22 -25.03 14.51
CA GLU A 5 -5.90 -25.48 14.04
C GLU A 5 -5.15 -24.35 13.33
N LEU A 6 -5.85 -23.56 12.51
CA LEU A 6 -5.28 -22.37 11.85
C LEU A 6 -4.80 -21.34 12.88
N MET A 7 -5.62 -21.03 13.89
CA MET A 7 -5.23 -20.12 14.97
C MET A 7 -4.05 -20.66 15.77
N LEU A 8 -4.04 -21.96 16.08
CA LEU A 8 -2.93 -22.59 16.79
C LEU A 8 -1.61 -22.43 16.03
N LEU A 9 -1.59 -22.60 14.71
CA LEU A 9 -0.39 -22.36 13.91
C LEU A 9 0.13 -20.92 14.03
N ILE A 10 -0.77 -19.95 14.02
CA ILE A 10 -0.43 -18.52 14.11
C ILE A 10 0.18 -18.15 15.47
N ILE A 11 -0.36 -18.70 16.57
CA ILE A 11 0.04 -18.32 17.92
C ILE A 11 1.15 -19.21 18.50
N LEU A 12 1.40 -20.39 17.93
CA LEU A 12 2.38 -21.34 18.45
C LEU A 12 3.80 -20.74 18.65
N PRO A 13 4.32 -19.89 17.74
CA PRO A 13 5.59 -19.20 17.96
C PRO A 13 5.63 -18.34 19.23
N LEU A 14 4.50 -17.74 19.64
CA LEU A 14 4.41 -16.90 20.83
C LEU A 14 4.57 -17.69 22.12
N ALA A 15 4.06 -18.94 22.13
CA ALA A 15 4.04 -19.79 23.31
C ALA A 15 5.43 -20.33 23.72
N LYS A 16 6.45 -20.22 22.84
CA LYS A 16 7.80 -20.71 23.13
C LYS A 16 8.63 -19.67 23.88
N LYS A 17 9.64 -20.16 24.62
CA LYS A 17 10.64 -19.31 25.29
C LYS A 17 11.99 -19.42 24.57
N GLY A 18 12.71 -18.31 24.51
CA GLY A 18 14.02 -18.23 23.85
C GLY A 18 13.91 -17.89 22.36
N LYS A 19 14.79 -17.01 21.87
CA LYS A 19 14.74 -16.47 20.51
C LYS A 19 14.98 -17.56 19.45
N GLU A 20 15.98 -18.42 19.66
CA GLU A 20 16.33 -19.50 18.72
C GLU A 20 15.21 -20.53 18.57
N VAL A 21 14.58 -20.93 19.68
CA VAL A 21 13.46 -21.87 19.66
C VAL A 21 12.26 -21.26 18.96
N LYS A 22 11.96 -19.98 19.23
CA LYS A 22 10.91 -19.25 18.52
C LYS A 22 11.16 -19.23 17.02
N GLN A 23 12.38 -18.92 16.59
CA GLN A 23 12.75 -18.88 15.17
C GLN A 23 12.53 -20.25 14.49
N LYS A 24 13.00 -21.35 15.10
CA LYS A 24 12.77 -22.71 14.59
C LYS A 24 11.28 -23.04 14.46
N VAL A 25 10.47 -22.64 15.45
CA VAL A 25 9.03 -22.88 15.40
C VAL A 25 8.36 -22.03 14.30
N ILE A 26 8.79 -20.78 14.09
CA ILE A 26 8.30 -19.95 12.97
C ILE A 26 8.57 -20.68 11.64
N GLU A 27 9.80 -21.15 11.42
CA GLU A 27 10.16 -21.87 10.20
C GLU A 27 9.26 -23.08 9.97
N GLN A 28 9.05 -23.90 11.01
CA GLN A 28 8.18 -25.06 10.95
C GLN A 28 6.72 -24.70 10.64
N VAL A 29 6.13 -23.71 11.32
CA VAL A 29 4.72 -23.35 11.09
C VAL A 29 4.52 -22.68 9.75
N VAL A 30 5.51 -21.93 9.23
CA VAL A 30 5.46 -21.36 7.88
C VAL A 30 5.54 -22.47 6.84
N ASP A 31 6.43 -23.43 6.99
CA ASP A 31 6.55 -24.54 6.05
C ASP A 31 5.30 -25.43 6.04
N LEU A 32 4.67 -25.62 7.21
CA LEU A 32 3.38 -26.29 7.28
C LEU A 32 2.27 -25.46 6.61
N ALA A 33 2.26 -24.15 6.82
CA ALA A 33 1.27 -23.27 6.20
C ALA A 33 1.38 -23.25 4.67
N LYS A 34 2.58 -23.37 4.09
CA LYS A 34 2.79 -23.50 2.63
C LYS A 34 2.16 -24.76 2.02
N GLN A 35 1.81 -25.76 2.83
CA GLN A 35 1.16 -26.99 2.36
C GLN A 35 -0.37 -26.86 2.30
N ILE A 36 -0.94 -25.73 2.78
CA ILE A 36 -2.38 -25.47 2.69
C ILE A 36 -2.76 -25.25 1.21
N GLU A 37 -3.72 -26.02 0.71
CA GLU A 37 -4.17 -25.97 -0.69
C GLU A 37 -4.93 -24.69 -1.05
N ASP A 38 -5.79 -24.21 -0.14
CA ASP A 38 -6.53 -22.96 -0.36
C ASP A 38 -5.60 -21.75 -0.20
N GLU A 39 -5.39 -21.01 -1.30
CA GLU A 39 -4.47 -19.88 -1.37
C GLU A 39 -4.83 -18.78 -0.36
N ASN A 40 -6.13 -18.51 -0.16
CA ASN A 40 -6.59 -17.49 0.77
C ASN A 40 -6.25 -17.86 2.22
N THR A 41 -6.55 -19.10 2.61
CA THR A 41 -6.23 -19.64 3.94
C THR A 41 -4.72 -19.71 4.15
N GLN A 42 -3.97 -20.13 3.13
CA GLN A 42 -2.51 -20.14 3.16
C GLN A 42 -1.95 -18.73 3.43
N VAL A 43 -2.34 -17.74 2.63
CA VAL A 43 -1.91 -16.35 2.77
C VAL A 43 -2.30 -15.80 4.14
N PHE A 44 -3.52 -16.08 4.60
CA PHE A 44 -4.01 -15.67 5.91
C PHE A 44 -3.13 -16.21 7.05
N VAL A 45 -2.84 -17.51 7.06
CA VAL A 45 -2.03 -18.14 8.13
C VAL A 45 -0.60 -17.64 8.10
N ILE A 46 0.05 -17.59 6.93
CA ILE A 46 1.44 -17.11 6.81
C ILE A 46 1.53 -15.65 7.25
N THR A 47 0.58 -14.81 6.82
CA THR A 47 0.53 -13.40 7.24
C THR A 47 0.31 -13.28 8.75
N GLY A 48 -0.59 -14.09 9.31
CA GLY A 48 -0.83 -14.15 10.75
C GLY A 48 0.42 -14.52 11.53
N ILE A 49 1.19 -15.52 11.07
CA ILE A 49 2.47 -15.91 11.68
C ILE A 49 3.48 -14.76 11.61
N LEU A 50 3.61 -14.08 10.46
CA LEU A 50 4.53 -12.95 10.30
C LEU A 50 4.19 -11.80 11.25
N VAL A 51 2.91 -11.44 11.35
CA VAL A 51 2.44 -10.34 12.21
C VAL A 51 2.60 -10.72 13.69
N SER A 52 2.21 -11.94 14.08
CA SER A 52 2.32 -12.39 15.46
C SER A 52 3.77 -12.47 15.93
N SER A 53 4.69 -12.75 15.00
CA SER A 53 6.11 -13.00 15.30
C SER A 53 7.04 -11.83 15.01
N ASP A 54 6.53 -10.68 14.56
CA ASP A 54 7.30 -9.53 14.07
C ASP A 54 8.45 -9.11 15.00
N LYS A 55 8.21 -9.12 16.32
CA LYS A 55 9.20 -8.72 17.32
C LYS A 55 10.44 -9.61 17.40
N PHE A 56 10.35 -10.88 17.01
CA PHE A 56 11.41 -11.87 17.25
C PHE A 56 11.80 -12.72 16.04
N ILE A 57 11.03 -12.67 14.95
CA ILE A 57 11.38 -13.30 13.68
C ILE A 57 12.69 -12.71 13.13
N ASP A 58 13.51 -13.56 12.54
CA ASP A 58 14.66 -13.12 11.77
C ASP A 58 14.23 -12.26 10.57
N ARG A 59 14.93 -11.14 10.33
CA ARG A 59 14.54 -10.17 9.31
C ARG A 59 14.72 -10.72 7.90
N ASP A 60 15.79 -11.47 7.66
CA ASP A 60 16.08 -12.04 6.35
C ASP A 60 15.12 -13.19 6.05
N TYR A 61 14.77 -13.99 7.05
CA TYR A 61 13.71 -14.97 6.95
C TYR A 61 12.35 -14.33 6.69
N ALA A 62 11.96 -13.30 7.43
CA ALA A 62 10.71 -12.58 7.18
C ALA A 62 10.64 -12.00 5.75
N LYS A 63 11.79 -11.53 5.22
CA LYS A 63 11.90 -11.04 3.84
C LYS A 63 11.71 -12.16 2.82
N SER A 64 12.25 -13.35 3.06
CA SER A 64 12.06 -14.50 2.16
C SER A 64 10.60 -14.95 2.13
N VAL A 65 9.92 -14.97 3.28
CA VAL A 65 8.50 -15.32 3.38
C VAL A 65 7.62 -14.26 2.70
N ARG A 66 7.91 -12.96 2.88
CA ARG A 66 7.20 -11.90 2.15
C ARG A 66 7.37 -12.02 0.64
N ARG A 67 8.56 -12.40 0.16
CA ARG A 67 8.81 -12.66 -1.26
C ARG A 67 8.03 -13.87 -1.77
N TYR A 68 7.90 -14.91 -0.96
CA TYR A 68 7.00 -16.03 -1.29
C TYR A 68 5.56 -15.54 -1.47
N LEU A 69 5.06 -14.73 -0.53
CA LEU A 69 3.70 -14.17 -0.61
C LEU A 69 3.51 -13.24 -1.81
N SER A 70 4.51 -12.49 -2.27
CA SER A 70 4.35 -11.61 -3.45
C SER A 70 4.03 -12.34 -4.76
N MET A 71 4.20 -13.67 -4.80
CA MET A 71 3.81 -14.47 -5.97
C MET A 71 2.33 -14.89 -5.92
N THR A 72 1.65 -14.72 -4.79
CA THR A 72 0.22 -15.07 -4.66
C THR A 72 -0.64 -13.97 -5.26
N LYS A 73 -1.76 -14.37 -5.88
CA LYS A 73 -2.66 -13.42 -6.56
C LYS A 73 -3.25 -12.42 -5.58
N VAL A 74 -3.56 -12.87 -4.36
CA VAL A 74 -4.09 -12.04 -3.27
C VAL A 74 -3.12 -10.89 -2.94
N PHE A 75 -1.83 -11.18 -2.82
CA PHE A 75 -0.84 -10.17 -2.47
C PHE A 75 -0.56 -9.21 -3.63
N GLN A 76 -0.59 -9.71 -4.87
CA GLN A 76 -0.48 -8.88 -6.08
C GLN A 76 -1.63 -7.88 -6.18
N SER A 77 -2.87 -8.31 -6.01
CA SER A 77 -4.03 -7.41 -6.04
C SER A 77 -3.96 -6.32 -4.96
N LEU A 78 -3.53 -6.66 -3.74
CA LEU A 78 -3.33 -5.68 -2.67
C LEU A 78 -2.20 -4.67 -2.99
N GLU A 79 -1.14 -5.12 -3.65
CA GLU A 79 -0.03 -4.24 -4.05
C GLU A 79 -0.44 -3.30 -5.20
N GLU A 80 -1.24 -3.80 -6.14
CA GLU A 80 -1.88 -3.00 -7.21
C GLU A 80 -2.78 -1.92 -6.62
N GLU A 81 -3.69 -2.26 -5.71
CA GLU A 81 -4.56 -1.30 -5.02
C GLU A 81 -3.75 -0.20 -4.31
N LYS A 82 -2.67 -0.58 -3.61
CA LYS A 82 -1.76 0.38 -2.96
C LYS A 82 -1.10 1.32 -3.98
N LEU A 83 -0.64 0.79 -5.11
CA LEU A 83 -0.01 1.59 -6.16
C LEU A 83 -1.01 2.55 -6.81
N GLU A 84 -2.25 2.10 -7.06
CA GLU A 84 -3.33 2.94 -7.58
C GLU A 84 -3.64 4.09 -6.62
N ALA A 85 -3.79 3.80 -5.33
CA ALA A 85 -4.02 4.83 -4.32
C ALA A 85 -2.90 5.88 -4.29
N VAL A 86 -1.63 5.45 -4.36
CA VAL A 86 -0.47 6.36 -4.42
C VAL A 86 -0.48 7.19 -5.71
N ASN A 87 -0.85 6.60 -6.84
CA ASN A 87 -0.93 7.30 -8.12
C ASN A 87 -2.05 8.34 -8.13
N ILE A 88 -3.21 8.02 -7.54
CA ILE A 88 -4.31 8.96 -7.35
C ILE A 88 -3.86 10.12 -6.46
N ALA A 89 -3.22 9.85 -5.33
CA ALA A 89 -2.70 10.88 -4.43
C ALA A 89 -1.71 11.82 -5.15
N LYS A 90 -0.74 11.27 -5.89
CA LYS A 90 0.23 12.06 -6.67
C LYS A 90 -0.42 12.88 -7.78
N ARG A 91 -1.45 12.36 -8.44
CA ARG A 91 -2.19 13.11 -9.46
C ARG A 91 -2.95 14.28 -8.84
N ASN A 92 -3.57 14.06 -7.69
CA ASN A 92 -4.28 15.11 -6.95
C ASN A 92 -3.31 16.19 -6.46
N GLU A 93 -2.17 15.82 -5.86
CA GLU A 93 -1.14 16.79 -5.44
C GLU A 93 -0.64 17.65 -6.61
N ARG A 94 -0.38 17.03 -7.77
CA ARG A 94 0.02 17.76 -8.98
C ARG A 94 -1.10 18.66 -9.49
N HIS A 95 -2.34 18.19 -9.46
CA HIS A 95 -3.49 18.99 -9.85
C HIS A 95 -3.63 20.21 -8.94
N ASP A 96 -3.59 20.04 -7.62
CA ASP A 96 -3.69 21.12 -6.64
C ASP A 96 -2.55 22.13 -6.79
N THR A 97 -1.31 21.66 -6.99
CA THR A 97 -0.15 22.51 -7.25
C THR A 97 -0.35 23.34 -8.53
N ASN A 98 -0.82 22.69 -9.61
CA ASN A 98 -1.07 23.37 -10.88
C ASN A 98 -2.23 24.36 -10.79
N VAL A 99 -3.25 24.08 -9.98
CA VAL A 99 -4.34 25.01 -9.66
C VAL A 99 -3.79 26.25 -8.95
N GLU A 100 -2.93 26.09 -7.94
CA GLU A 100 -2.34 27.24 -7.23
C GLU A 100 -1.41 28.08 -8.13
N ILE A 101 -0.62 27.44 -8.99
CA ILE A 101 0.19 28.13 -10.01
C ILE A 101 -0.72 28.91 -10.97
N ALA A 102 -1.79 28.28 -11.48
CA ALA A 102 -2.75 28.94 -12.36
C ALA A 102 -3.40 30.15 -11.68
N LYS A 103 -3.84 30.02 -10.42
CA LYS A 103 -4.40 31.13 -9.64
C LYS A 103 -3.39 32.28 -9.47
N SER A 104 -2.13 31.98 -9.20
CA SER A 104 -1.09 33.01 -9.08
C SER A 104 -0.86 33.75 -10.39
N LEU A 105 -0.66 33.01 -11.49
CA LEU A 105 -0.43 33.60 -12.81
C LEU A 105 -1.64 34.41 -13.30
N LEU A 106 -2.86 33.96 -12.98
CA LEU A 106 -4.09 34.72 -13.25
C LEU A 106 -4.15 36.04 -12.46
N ARG A 107 -3.72 36.05 -11.19
CA ARG A 107 -3.63 37.28 -10.38
C ARG A 107 -2.59 38.26 -10.94
N ASP A 108 -1.49 37.73 -11.46
CA ASP A 108 -0.41 38.50 -12.06
C ASP A 108 -0.74 38.99 -13.49
N GLY A 109 -1.93 38.68 -14.01
CA GLY A 109 -2.39 39.13 -15.32
C GLY A 109 -1.68 38.44 -16.50
N ILE A 110 -1.10 37.27 -16.27
CA ILE A 110 -0.40 36.50 -17.30
C ILE A 110 -1.39 35.95 -18.33
N ASP A 111 -0.99 35.97 -19.60
CA ASP A 111 -1.80 35.49 -20.72
C ASP A 111 -2.18 34.01 -20.56
N THR A 112 -3.44 33.69 -20.88
CA THR A 112 -4.01 32.34 -20.76
C THR A 112 -3.18 31.28 -21.48
N VAL A 113 -2.58 31.59 -22.65
CA VAL A 113 -1.77 30.63 -23.42
C VAL A 113 -0.49 30.26 -22.66
N VAL A 114 0.10 31.18 -21.90
CA VAL A 114 1.28 30.93 -21.08
C VAL A 114 0.91 30.07 -19.88
N ILE A 115 -0.24 30.32 -19.25
CA ILE A 115 -0.76 29.53 -18.13
C ILE A 115 -1.01 28.09 -18.57
N MET A 116 -1.64 27.87 -19.73
CA MET A 116 -1.86 26.54 -20.30
C MET A 116 -0.56 25.75 -20.46
N ARG A 117 0.52 26.41 -20.91
CA ARG A 117 1.84 25.76 -21.06
C ARG A 117 2.49 25.45 -19.72
N ALA A 118 2.31 26.31 -18.71
CA ALA A 118 2.91 26.15 -17.39
C ALA A 118 2.22 25.08 -16.54
N THR A 119 0.90 24.97 -16.63
CA THR A 119 0.09 24.08 -15.76
C THR A 119 -0.46 22.86 -16.46
N GLY A 120 -0.42 22.84 -17.80
CA GLY A 120 -1.00 21.77 -18.62
C GLY A 120 -2.53 21.78 -18.68
N PHE A 121 -3.19 22.83 -18.18
CA PHE A 121 -4.64 22.96 -18.21
C PHE A 121 -5.16 23.39 -19.58
N SER A 122 -6.39 22.97 -19.90
CA SER A 122 -7.13 23.49 -21.04
C SER A 122 -7.61 24.92 -20.77
N LYS A 123 -8.04 25.60 -21.83
CA LYS A 123 -8.60 26.95 -21.70
C LYS A 123 -9.84 26.95 -20.81
N GLU A 124 -10.70 25.95 -20.97
CA GLU A 124 -11.93 25.77 -20.19
C GLU A 124 -11.63 25.60 -18.70
N GLN A 125 -10.63 24.78 -18.36
CA GLN A 125 -10.19 24.57 -16.97
C GLN A 125 -9.64 25.86 -16.33
N ILE A 126 -8.91 26.69 -17.10
CA ILE A 126 -8.42 27.98 -16.60
C ILE A 126 -9.56 28.97 -16.38
N GLU A 127 -10.56 29.01 -17.27
CA GLU A 127 -11.76 29.85 -17.08
C GLU A 127 -12.59 29.40 -15.88
N GLU A 128 -12.70 28.09 -15.62
CA GLU A 128 -13.36 27.56 -14.43
C GLU A 128 -12.62 27.98 -13.14
N ILE A 129 -11.29 27.87 -13.12
CA ILE A 129 -10.46 28.35 -12.00
C ILE A 129 -10.68 29.86 -11.78
N ARG A 130 -10.69 30.65 -12.86
CA ARG A 130 -10.94 32.11 -12.81
C ARG A 130 -12.32 32.41 -12.22
N ASN A 131 -13.35 31.70 -12.66
CA ASN A 131 -14.72 31.89 -12.17
C ASN A 131 -14.85 31.52 -10.68
N ASN A 132 -14.23 30.41 -10.25
CA ASN A 132 -14.21 29.99 -8.86
C ASN A 132 -13.49 31.02 -7.95
N MET A 133 -12.48 31.74 -8.47
CA MET A 133 -11.85 32.84 -7.72
C MET A 133 -12.76 34.06 -7.55
N LEU A 134 -13.69 34.31 -8.47
CA LEU A 134 -14.63 35.44 -8.44
C LEU A 134 -15.84 35.16 -7.56
N THR A 135 -16.25 33.90 -7.41
CA THR A 135 -17.39 33.47 -6.57
C THR A 135 -17.04 33.28 -5.09
N THR A 136 -15.75 33.22 -4.74
CA THR A 136 -15.27 33.11 -3.34
C THR A 136 -15.06 34.50 -2.69
N LYS A 137 -15.70 35.55 -3.21
CA LYS A 137 -15.60 36.93 -2.71
C LYS A 137 -16.83 37.36 -1.92
#